data_AF-A0A9E5WKK8-F1
#
_entry.id   AF-A0A9E5WKK8-F1
#
_cell.length_a   1.000
_cell.length_b   1.000
_cell.length_c   1.000
_cell.angle_alpha   90.00
_cell.angle_beta   90.00
_cell.angle_gamma   90.00
#
_symmetry.space_group_name_H-M   'P 1'
#
loop_
_entity.id
_entity.type
_entity.pdbx_description
1 polymer ?
#
loop_
_entity_poly.entity_id
_entity_poly.type
_entity_poly.pdbx_seq_one_letter_code
_entity_poly.pdbx_strand_id
1 'polypeptide(L)'
;MSPYEVLTYPLIDVASPSLESYRWIYVPFNIGEAAAWFAIASFVGYRYAKHRQTGYELLYAASFLLFGATDLIEIHSTTVWLLGFKAACLLAILLGRKLVIGYYPGAKF
;
A
#
# COMPACT_ATOMS: atom_id res chain seq x y z
N MET A 1 -23.16 -20.25 7.66
CA MET A 1 -21.92 -19.51 7.35
C MET A 1 -22.04 -18.97 5.94
N SER A 2 -22.08 -17.64 5.83
CA SER A 2 -22.15 -16.96 4.54
C SER A 2 -20.79 -17.07 3.84
N PRO A 3 -20.69 -17.25 2.51
CA PRO A 3 -19.40 -17.31 1.81
C PRO A 3 -18.52 -16.07 2.02
N TYR A 4 -19.12 -14.94 2.43
CA TYR A 4 -18.41 -13.71 2.79
C TYR A 4 -17.70 -13.77 4.17
N GLU A 5 -18.16 -14.62 5.09
CA GLU A 5 -17.54 -14.78 6.42
C GLU A 5 -16.22 -15.57 6.36
N VAL A 6 -16.03 -16.42 5.35
CA VAL A 6 -14.78 -17.20 5.16
C VAL A 6 -13.64 -16.32 4.61
N LEU A 7 -13.98 -15.17 4.01
CA LEU A 7 -13.03 -14.30 3.29
C LEU A 7 -12.56 -13.09 4.12
N THR A 8 -13.03 -12.97 5.37
CA THR A 8 -12.75 -11.85 6.28
C THR A 8 -12.23 -12.39 7.59
N TYR A 9 -10.97 -12.11 7.91
CA TYR A 9 -10.38 -12.46 9.20
C TYR A 9 -10.32 -11.19 10.07
N PRO A 10 -11.28 -10.99 10.98
CA PRO A 10 -11.25 -9.88 11.92
C PRO A 10 -10.11 -10.11 12.92
N LEU A 11 -9.14 -9.20 12.95
CA LEU A 11 -8.00 -9.26 13.87
C LEU A 11 -8.33 -8.67 15.24
N ILE A 12 -9.42 -7.89 15.35
CA ILE A 12 -9.77 -7.14 16.57
C ILE A 12 -10.67 -7.95 17.53
N ASP A 13 -11.44 -8.93 17.04
CA ASP A 13 -12.54 -9.56 17.82
C ASP A 13 -12.23 -10.97 18.37
N VAL A 14 -11.02 -11.48 18.19
CA VAL A 14 -10.66 -12.82 18.69
C VAL A 14 -10.01 -12.69 20.07
N ALA A 15 -10.75 -13.05 21.12
CA ALA A 15 -10.27 -13.10 22.51
C ALA A 15 -9.26 -14.25 22.74
N SER A 16 -8.13 -14.23 22.03
CA SER A 16 -7.00 -15.13 22.24
C SER A 16 -5.79 -14.34 22.74
N PRO A 17 -5.18 -14.69 23.89
CA PRO A 17 -3.97 -14.04 24.41
C PRO A 17 -2.79 -14.02 23.41
N SER A 18 -2.71 -15.01 22.52
CA SER A 18 -1.71 -15.07 21.45
C SER A 18 -1.91 -14.01 20.36
N LEU A 19 -3.16 -13.61 20.09
CA LEU A 19 -3.48 -12.59 19.09
C LEU A 19 -3.30 -11.17 19.65
N GLU A 20 -3.43 -11.00 20.96
CA GLU A 20 -3.18 -9.71 21.60
C GLU A 20 -1.71 -9.30 21.49
N SER A 21 -0.79 -10.22 21.77
CA SER A 21 0.66 -10.02 21.57
C SER A 21 1.01 -9.71 20.12
N TYR A 22 0.35 -10.40 19.17
CA TYR A 22 0.53 -10.14 17.74
C TYR A 22 0.11 -8.73 17.36
N ARG A 23 -1.01 -8.23 17.90
CA ARG A 23 -1.56 -6.89 17.62
C ARG A 23 -0.58 -5.77 17.99
N TRP A 24 0.15 -5.91 19.10
CA TRP A 24 1.15 -4.92 19.55
C TRP A 24 2.32 -4.73 18.58
N ILE A 25 2.60 -5.73 17.74
CA ILE A 25 3.63 -5.65 16.69
C ILE A 25 2.99 -5.28 15.36
N TYR A 26 1.86 -5.92 15.04
CA TYR A 26 1.18 -5.80 13.75
C TYR A 26 0.67 -4.38 13.47
N VAL A 27 0.01 -3.76 14.44
CA VAL A 27 -0.56 -2.41 14.28
C VAL A 27 0.51 -1.35 14.01
N PRO A 28 1.55 -1.18 14.85
CA PRO A 28 2.59 -0.19 14.57
C PRO A 28 3.40 -0.51 13.30
N PHE A 29 3.56 -1.79 12.95
CA PHE A 29 4.18 -2.18 11.69
C PHE A 29 3.38 -1.66 10.49
N ASN A 30 2.08 -1.95 10.42
CA ASN A 30 1.21 -1.49 9.34
C ASN A 30 1.09 0.04 9.27
N ILE A 31 1.07 0.73 10.41
CA ILE A 31 1.12 2.20 10.46
C ILE A 31 2.44 2.72 9.88
N GLY A 32 3.56 2.08 10.23
CA GLY A 32 4.88 2.40 9.71
C GLY A 32 4.99 2.20 8.20
N GLU A 33 4.47 1.08 7.68
CA GLU A 33 4.40 0.81 6.24
C GLU A 33 3.54 1.85 5.53
N ALA A 34 2.34 2.13 6.03
CA ALA A 34 1.45 3.16 5.47
C ALA A 34 2.14 4.53 5.39
N ALA A 35 2.81 4.95 6.47
CA ALA A 35 3.55 6.20 6.52
C ALA A 35 4.70 6.24 5.50
N ALA A 36 5.44 5.15 5.34
CA ALA A 36 6.50 5.04 4.34
C ALA A 36 5.94 5.16 2.91
N TRP A 37 4.84 4.48 2.60
CA TRP A 37 4.20 4.59 1.28
C TRP A 37 3.67 5.98 0.99
N PHE A 38 3.05 6.64 1.98
CA PHE A 38 2.59 8.03 1.83
C PHE A 38 3.74 9.02 1.64
N ALA A 39 4.87 8.81 2.32
CA ALA A 39 6.06 9.62 2.10
C ALA A 39 6.60 9.47 0.67
N ILE A 40 6.68 8.24 0.15
CA ILE A 40 7.09 7.96 -1.23
C ILE A 40 6.11 8.59 -2.23
N ALA A 41 4.80 8.41 -2.02
CA ALA A 41 3.78 9.01 -2.86
C ALA A 41 3.89 10.53 -2.92
N SER A 42 4.08 11.17 -1.76
CA SER A 42 4.25 12.61 -1.63
C SER A 42 5.51 13.09 -2.35
N PHE A 43 6.62 12.35 -2.23
CA PHE A 43 7.85 12.65 -2.95
C PHE A 43 7.67 12.55 -4.47
N VAL A 44 7.02 11.50 -4.97
CA VAL A 44 6.71 11.34 -6.41
C VAL A 44 5.79 12.47 -6.88
N GLY A 45 4.75 12.82 -6.12
CA GLY A 45 3.84 13.93 -6.43
C GLY A 45 4.54 15.29 -6.44
N TYR A 46 5.43 15.54 -5.48
CA TYR A 46 6.26 16.75 -5.44
C TYR A 46 7.19 16.83 -6.66
N ARG A 47 7.86 15.73 -7.02
CA ARG A 47 8.71 15.65 -8.22
C ARG A 47 7.91 15.95 -9.48
N TYR A 48 6.71 15.38 -9.61
CA TYR A 48 5.80 15.67 -10.71
C TYR A 48 5.40 17.14 -10.73
N ALA A 49 5.01 17.73 -9.60
CA ALA A 49 4.64 19.15 -9.52
C ALA A 49 5.76 20.09 -9.97
N LYS A 50 7.02 19.72 -9.66
CA LYS A 50 8.22 20.51 -9.99
C LYS A 50 8.67 20.35 -11.45
N HIS A 51 8.65 19.13 -12.00
CA HIS A 51 9.24 18.85 -13.32
C HIS A 51 8.22 18.52 -14.42
N ARG A 52 7.03 18.05 -14.05
CA ARG A 52 5.90 17.71 -14.93
C ARG A 52 6.27 16.86 -16.16
N GLN A 53 7.21 15.91 -16.01
CA GLN A 53 7.72 15.17 -17.18
C GLN A 53 6.70 14.19 -17.76
N THR A 54 5.93 13.49 -16.92
CA THR A 54 4.91 12.56 -17.42
C THR A 54 3.73 12.37 -16.46
N GLY A 55 2.52 12.25 -17.03
CA GLY A 55 1.30 11.96 -16.26
C GLY A 55 1.31 10.59 -15.58
N TYR A 56 2.16 9.65 -16.03
CA TYR A 56 2.33 8.35 -15.38
C TYR A 56 2.86 8.48 -13.94
N GLU A 57 3.51 9.60 -13.57
CA GLU A 57 3.94 9.85 -12.20
C GLU A 57 2.76 9.99 -11.23
N LEU A 58 1.64 10.54 -11.68
CA LEU A 58 0.44 10.66 -10.85
C LEU A 58 -0.19 9.29 -10.60
N LEU A 59 -0.27 8.43 -11.63
CA LEU A 59 -0.73 7.04 -11.46
C LEU A 59 0.21 6.25 -10.56
N TYR A 60 1.52 6.47 -10.69
CA TYR A 60 2.53 5.84 -9.84
C TYR A 60 2.42 6.29 -8.38
N ALA A 61 2.28 7.60 -8.12
CA ALA A 61 2.04 8.16 -6.79
C ALA A 61 0.71 7.65 -6.19
N ALA A 62 -0.36 7.62 -6.98
CA ALA A 62 -1.65 7.10 -6.55
C ALA A 62 -1.57 5.63 -6.16
N SER A 63 -0.76 4.82 -6.86
CA SER A 63 -0.58 3.41 -6.53
C SER A 63 0.06 3.22 -5.15
N PHE A 64 1.03 4.06 -4.77
CA PHE A 64 1.59 4.07 -3.41
C PHE A 64 0.58 4.53 -2.36
N LEU A 65 -0.22 5.56 -2.64
CA LEU A 65 -1.29 6.00 -1.72
C LEU A 65 -2.32 4.89 -1.48
N LEU A 66 -2.75 4.21 -2.54
CA LEU A 66 -3.70 3.12 -2.43
C LEU A 66 -3.12 1.94 -1.64
N PHE A 67 -1.84 1.62 -1.85
CA PHE A 67 -1.15 0.59 -1.07
C PHE A 67 -1.09 0.96 0.42
N GLY A 68 -0.62 2.16 0.76
CA GLY A 68 -0.57 2.61 2.15
C GLY A 68 -1.96 2.71 2.81
N ALA A 69 -3.01 3.06 2.05
CA ALA A 69 -4.37 3.03 2.55
C ALA A 69 -4.83 1.61 2.90
N THR A 70 -4.43 0.59 2.13
CA THR A 70 -4.73 -0.79 2.48
C THR A 70 -4.01 -1.27 3.73
N ASP A 71 -2.78 -0.81 4.00
CA ASP A 71 -2.08 -1.11 5.25
C ASP A 71 -2.83 -0.59 6.47
N LEU A 72 -3.46 0.60 6.35
CA LEU A 72 -4.31 1.15 7.41
C LEU A 72 -5.62 0.37 7.58
N ILE A 73 -6.25 -0.10 6.50
CA ILE A 73 -7.47 -0.91 6.57
C ILE A 73 -7.17 -2.27 7.23
N GLU A 74 -6.00 -2.85 6.95
CA GLU A 74 -5.55 -4.12 7.54
C GLU A 74 -5.46 -4.10 9.07
N ILE A 75 -5.23 -2.93 9.68
CA ILE A 75 -5.24 -2.77 11.14
C ILE A 75 -6.58 -3.23 11.73
N HIS A 76 -7.68 -3.06 10.98
CA HIS A 76 -9.03 -3.42 11.41
C HIS A 76 -9.42 -4.83 10.97
N SER A 77 -9.18 -5.15 9.70
CA SER A 77 -9.57 -6.44 9.14
C SER A 77 -8.76 -6.77 7.90
N THR A 78 -8.27 -8.00 7.82
CA THR A 78 -7.61 -8.51 6.63
C THR A 78 -8.59 -9.38 5.86
N THR A 79 -8.91 -8.97 4.63
CA THR A 79 -9.80 -9.71 3.73
C THR A 79 -9.03 -10.21 2.52
N VAL A 80 -9.48 -11.32 1.91
CA VAL A 80 -8.89 -11.84 0.66
C VAL A 80 -8.95 -10.80 -0.47
N TRP A 81 -10.01 -9.99 -0.48
CA TRP A 81 -10.14 -8.88 -1.43
C TRP A 81 -9.07 -7.80 -1.23
N LEU A 82 -8.74 -7.48 0.03
CA LEU A 82 -7.70 -6.50 0.36
C LEU A 82 -6.32 -7.00 -0.08
N LEU A 83 -6.04 -8.29 0.09
CA LEU A 83 -4.82 -8.92 -0.43
C LEU A 83 -4.74 -8.86 -1.97
N GLY A 84 -5.85 -9.17 -2.65
CA GLY A 84 -5.93 -9.05 -4.11
C GLY A 84 -5.71 -7.61 -4.59
N PHE A 85 -6.28 -6.63 -3.88
CA PHE A 85 -6.09 -5.21 -4.19
C PHE A 85 -4.65 -4.75 -3.93
N LYS A 86 -4.01 -5.19 -2.83
CA LYS A 86 -2.58 -4.96 -2.58
C LYS A 86 -1.72 -5.51 -3.71
N ALA A 87 -1.99 -6.73 -4.17
CA ALA A 87 -1.26 -7.32 -5.28
C ALA A 87 -1.41 -6.48 -6.56
N ALA A 88 -2.61 -5.99 -6.86
CA ALA A 88 -2.85 -5.09 -7.99
C ALA A 88 -2.09 -3.76 -7.84
N CYS A 89 -2.09 -3.15 -6.64
CA CYS A 89 -1.33 -1.93 -6.36
C CYS A 89 0.18 -2.16 -6.51
N LEU A 90 0.71 -3.28 -6.02
CA LEU A 90 2.12 -3.64 -6.16
C LEU A 90 2.52 -3.79 -7.63
N LEU A 91 1.70 -4.47 -8.44
CA LEU A 91 1.94 -4.58 -9.88
C LEU A 91 1.92 -3.20 -10.55
N ALA A 92 0.98 -2.33 -10.18
CA ALA A 92 0.92 -0.96 -10.68
C ALA A 92 2.17 -0.14 -10.29
N ILE A 93 2.70 -0.33 -9.08
CA ILE A 93 3.97 0.25 -8.63
C ILE A 93 5.14 -0.27 -9.49
N LEU A 94 5.27 -1.58 -9.68
CA LEU A 94 6.38 -2.16 -10.45
C LEU A 94 6.35 -1.72 -11.92
N LEU A 95 5.16 -1.69 -12.53
CA LEU A 95 4.97 -1.21 -13.90
C LEU A 95 5.22 0.30 -13.99
N GLY A 96 4.66 1.07 -13.05
CA GLY A 96 4.86 2.52 -12.94
C GLY A 96 6.33 2.89 -12.80
N ARG A 97 7.10 2.14 -12.00
CA ARG A 97 8.55 2.28 -11.89
C ARG A 97 9.24 2.15 -13.24
N LYS A 98 8.95 1.09 -14.00
CA LYS A 98 9.54 0.85 -15.32
C LYS A 98 9.20 1.97 -16.30
N LEU A 99 7.95 2.43 -16.31
CA LEU A 99 7.48 3.49 -17.20
C LEU A 99 8.12 4.83 -16.83
N VAL A 100 8.02 5.25 -15.56
CA VAL A 100 8.51 6.55 -15.09
C VAL A 100 10.01 6.67 -15.28
N ILE A 101 10.81 5.66 -14.93
CA ILE A 101 12.28 5.71 -15.11
C ILE A 101 12.65 5.91 -16.59
N GLY A 102 11.89 5.35 -17.53
CA GLY A 102 12.13 5.52 -18.97
C GLY A 102 12.07 6.97 -19.44
N TYR A 103 11.39 7.87 -18.71
CA TYR A 103 11.30 9.29 -19.03
C TYR A 103 12.44 10.13 -18.43
N TYR A 104 13.29 9.56 -17.56
CA TYR A 104 14.36 10.28 -16.87
C TYR A 104 15.75 9.80 -17.35
N PRO A 105 16.30 10.39 -18.44
CA PRO A 105 17.63 10.04 -18.94
C PRO A 105 18.69 10.43 -17.91
N GLY A 106 19.31 9.44 -17.27
CA GLY A 106 20.32 9.63 -16.22
C GLY A 106 19.90 9.08 -14.85
N ALA A 107 18.65 8.68 -14.67
CA ALA A 107 18.24 7.88 -13.52
C ALA A 107 18.93 6.50 -13.62
N LYS A 108 20.02 6.32 -12.87
CA LYS A 108 20.70 5.04 -12.71
C LYS A 108 20.31 4.42 -11.37
N PHE A 109 20.36 3.10 -11.36
CA PHE A 109 20.18 2.27 -10.17
C PHE A 109 21.26 2.58 -9.13
#